data_AF-F5Z0R0-F1
#
_entry.id   AF-F5Z0R0-F1
#
_cell.length_a   1.000
_cell.length_b   1.000
_cell.length_c   1.000
_cell.angle_alpha   90.00
_cell.angle_beta   90.00
_cell.angle_gamma   90.00
#
_symmetry.space_group_name_H-M   'P 1'
#
loop_
_entity.id
_entity.type
_entity.pdbx_description
1 polymer ?
#
loop_
_entity_poly.entity_id
_entity_poly.type
_entity_poly.pdbx_seq_one_letter_code
_entity_poly.pdbx_strand_id
1 'polypeptide(L)' 'MASKNITLTMPAELVRRAKVLAAQRDMSVSSLVARLLEQLVGEVADYDDVADLERRMMSGVAGLQVGPITWSRDDLHER' A
#
# COMPACT_ATOMS: atom_id res chain seq x y z
N MET A 1 -16.21 -14.83 -2.00
CA MET A 1 -15.69 -14.39 -0.69
C MET A 1 -16.85 -14.37 0.29
N ALA A 2 -16.70 -14.88 1.51
CA ALA A 2 -17.76 -14.82 2.52
C ALA A 2 -17.83 -13.42 3.14
N SER A 3 -19.01 -12.81 3.17
CA SER A 3 -19.22 -11.51 3.82
C SER A 3 -19.37 -11.68 5.34
N LYS A 4 -18.75 -10.79 6.12
CA LYS A 4 -18.97 -10.68 7.57
C LYS A 4 -19.62 -9.35 7.93
N ASN A 5 -20.59 -9.37 8.84
CA ASN A 5 -21.24 -8.18 9.34
C ASN A 5 -20.39 -7.52 10.44
N ILE A 6 -20.26 -6.19 10.37
CA ILE A 6 -19.55 -5.37 11.36
C ILE A 6 -20.50 -4.26 11.80
N THR A 7 -20.67 -4.09 13.11
CA THR A 7 -21.45 -3.00 13.69
C THR A 7 -20.51 -1.86 14.04
N LEU A 8 -20.79 -0.66 13.54
CA LEU A 8 -19.98 0.55 13.78
C LEU A 8 -20.82 1.61 14.49
N THR A 9 -20.29 2.17 15.57
CA THR A 9 -20.87 3.34 16.23
C THR A 9 -20.20 4.61 15.70
N MET A 10 -21.00 5.58 15.27
CA MET A 10 -20.50 6.83 14.68
C MET A 10 -21.48 7.98 14.95
N PRO A 11 -21.00 9.25 14.92
CA PRO A 11 -21.86 10.40 15.14
C PRO A 11 -23.03 10.47 14.15
N ALA A 12 -24.22 10.81 14.63
CA ALA A 12 -25.44 10.83 13.82
C ALA A 12 -25.31 11.72 12.55
N GLU A 13 -24.67 12.88 12.68
CA GLU A 13 -24.41 13.78 11.54
C GLU A 13 -23.45 13.19 10.51
N LEU A 14 -22.50 12.33 10.94
CA LEU A 14 -21.62 11.63 10.01
C LEU A 14 -22.40 10.58 9.21
N VAL A 15 -23.26 9.80 9.87
CA VAL A 15 -24.15 8.82 9.22
C VAL A 15 -25.02 9.51 8.18
N ARG A 16 -25.60 10.66 8.54
CA ARG A 16 -26.48 11.43 7.65
C ARG A 16 -25.74 11.90 6.40
N ARG A 17 -24.56 12.49 6.54
CA ARG A 17 -23.73 12.91 5.40
C ARG A 17 -23.27 11.72 4.55
N ALA A 18 -22.90 10.60 5.18
CA ALA A 18 -22.50 9.39 4.48
C ALA A 18 -23.65 8.82 3.62
N LYS A 19 -24.89 8.83 4.13
CA LYS A 19 -26.09 8.41 3.37
C LYS A 19 -26.31 9.28 2.13
N VAL A 20 -26.20 10.60 2.26
CA VAL A 20 -26.33 11.53 1.13
C VAL A 20 -25.26 11.26 0.08
N LEU A 21 -23.99 11.11 0.50
CA LEU A 21 -22.89 10.83 -0.40
C LEU A 21 -23.05 9.49 -1.12
N ALA A 22 -23.50 8.46 -0.41
CA ALA A 22 -23.72 7.13 -0.97
C ALA A 22 -24.84 7.18 -2.04
N ALA A 23 -25.95 7.87 -1.74
CA ALA A 23 -27.03 8.08 -2.70
C ALA A 23 -26.60 8.85 -3.95
N GLN A 24 -25.76 9.88 -3.81
CA GLN A 24 -25.20 10.64 -4.94
C GLN A 24 -24.31 9.80 -5.86
N ARG A 25 -23.78 8.67 -5.37
CA ARG A 25 -22.87 7.78 -6.09
C ARG A 25 -23.52 6.45 -6.49
N ASP A 26 -24.84 6.32 -6.35
CA ASP A 26 -25.57 5.06 -6.57
C ASP A 26 -24.98 3.88 -5.77
N MET A 27 -24.53 4.15 -4.54
CA MET A 27 -23.90 3.18 -3.64
C MET A 27 -24.66 3.06 -2.32
N SER A 28 -24.47 1.94 -1.63
CA SER A 28 -24.87 1.80 -0.21
C SER A 28 -23.79 2.36 0.71
N VAL A 29 -24.18 2.74 1.94
CA VAL A 29 -23.20 3.17 2.97
C VAL A 29 -22.21 2.04 3.27
N SER A 30 -22.66 0.79 3.33
CA SER A 30 -21.79 -0.36 3.55
C SER A 30 -20.78 -0.56 2.42
N SER A 31 -21.19 -0.34 1.16
CA SER A 31 -20.29 -0.40 0.00
C SER A 31 -19.27 0.73 0.02
N LEU A 32 -19.68 1.94 0.44
CA LEU A 32 -18.77 3.08 0.58
C LEU A 32 -17.70 2.82 1.67
N VAL A 33 -18.10 2.24 2.80
CA VAL A 33 -17.17 1.84 3.87
C VAL A 33 -16.24 0.71 3.41
N ALA A 34 -16.78 -0.32 2.75
CA ALA A 34 -15.99 -1.42 2.23
C ALA A 34 -14.89 -0.93 1.27
N ARG A 35 -15.25 -0.04 0.33
CA ARG A 35 -14.29 0.55 -0.61
C ARG A 35 -13.20 1.36 0.09
N LEU A 36 -13.55 2.14 1.11
CA LEU A 36 -12.55 2.88 1.89
C LEU A 36 -11.59 1.94 2.61
N LEU A 37 -12.11 0.84 3.19
CA LEU A 37 -11.28 -0.18 3.83
C LEU A 37 -10.39 -0.90 2.83
N GLU A 38 -10.89 -1.24 1.65
CA GLU A 38 -10.10 -1.84 0.56
C GLU A 38 -8.97 -0.91 0.11
N GLN A 39 -9.23 0.40 -0.02
CA GLN A 39 -8.18 1.36 -0.36
C GLN A 39 -7.12 1.46 0.74
N LEU A 40 -7.53 1.56 2.01
CA LEU A 40 -6.60 1.64 3.14
C LEU A 40 -5.76 0.35 3.29
N VAL A 41 -6.38 -0.82 3.14
CA VAL A 41 -5.68 -2.10 3.25
C VAL A 41 -4.81 -2.34 2.01
N GLY A 42 -5.29 -1.98 0.82
CA GLY A 42 -4.54 -2.09 -0.43
C GLY A 42 -3.29 -1.22 -0.42
N GLU A 43 -3.39 0.04 0.00
CA GLU A 43 -2.24 0.94 0.15
C GLU A 43 -1.20 0.39 1.14
N VAL A 44 -1.64 -0.20 2.26
CA VAL A 44 -0.74 -0.79 3.25
C VAL A 44 -0.11 -2.09 2.73
N ALA A 45 -0.88 -2.95 2.07
CA ALA A 45 -0.38 -4.20 1.49
C ALA A 45 0.64 -3.93 0.37
N ASP A 46 0.35 -2.98 -0.53
CA ASP A 46 1.29 -2.56 -1.58
C ASP A 46 2.59 -2.02 -0.97
N TYR A 47 2.50 -1.24 0.11
CA TYR A 47 3.67 -0.70 0.79
C TYR A 47 4.52 -1.81 1.44
N ASP A 48 3.89 -2.72 2.18
CA ASP A 48 4.58 -3.82 2.86
C ASP A 48 5.20 -4.81 1.86
N ASP A 49 4.49 -5.12 0.76
CA ASP A 49 4.99 -5.99 -0.31
C ASP A 49 6.20 -5.38 -1.03
N VAL A 50 6.19 -4.07 -1.28
CA VAL A 50 7.34 -3.34 -1.85
C VAL A 50 8.51 -3.34 -0.88
N ALA A 51 8.27 -3.07 0.41
CA ALA A 51 9.31 -3.08 1.43
C ALA A 51 9.93 -4.48 1.62
N ASP A 52 9.13 -5.54 1.53
CA ASP A 52 9.60 -6.92 1.59
C ASP A 52 10.38 -7.32 0.34
N LEU A 53 9.93 -6.90 -0.84
CA LEU A 53 10.68 -7.08 -2.09
C LEU A 53 12.05 -6.40 -2.01
N GLU A 54 12.09 -5.15 -1.53
CA GLU A 54 13.33 -4.39 -1.37
C GLU A 54 14.29 -5.06 -0.38
N ARG A 55 13.78 -5.49 0.79
CA ARG A 55 14.57 -6.26 1.77
C ARG A 55 15.12 -7.55 1.18
N ARG A 56 14.34 -8.27 0.37
CA ARG A 56 14.81 -9.48 -0.31
C ARG A 56 15.92 -9.14 -1.32
N MET A 57 15.76 -8.08 -2.11
CA MET A 57 16.80 -7.61 -3.03
C MET A 57 18.08 -7.22 -2.29
N MET A 58 17.99 -6.51 -1.17
CA MET A 58 19.15 -6.12 -0.35
C MET A 58 19.81 -7.32 0.37
N SER A 59 19.01 -8.32 0.77
CA SER A 59 19.51 -9.54 1.42
C SER A 59 20.12 -10.55 0.42
N GLY A 60 19.86 -10.36 -0.87
CA GLY A 60 20.46 -11.12 -1.95
C GLY A 60 21.97 -10.90 -1.99
N VAL A 61 22.73 -12.00 -1.93
CA VAL A 61 24.20 -12.02 -1.87
C VAL A 61 24.88 -11.43 -3.13
N ALA A 62 24.10 -11.16 -4.18
CA ALA A 62 24.58 -10.46 -5.35
C ALA A 62 24.26 -8.97 -5.20
N GLY A 63 25.24 -8.20 -4.71
CA GLY A 63 25.20 -6.75 -4.80
C GLY A 63 24.85 -6.31 -6.23
N LEU A 64 24.14 -5.19 -6.36
CA LEU A 64 23.72 -4.64 -7.64
C LEU A 64 24.96 -4.33 -8.51
N GLN A 65 25.33 -5.26 -9.41
CA GLN A 65 26.44 -5.07 -10.35
C GLN A 65 25.89 -4.52 -11.68
N VAL A 66 26.05 -3.22 -11.90
CA VAL A 66 25.74 -2.57 -13.17
C VAL A 66 26.97 -2.65 -14.08
N GLY A 67 27.06 -3.73 -14.87
CA GLY A 67 28.18 -3.95 -15.80
C GLY A 67 29.44 -4.53 -15.15
N PRO A 68 30.45 -4.91 -15.95
CA PRO A 68 31.68 -5.46 -15.41
C PRO A 68 32.46 -4.40 -14.60
N ILE A 69 33.02 -4.79 -13.45
CA ILE A 69 33.97 -3.95 -12.71
C ILE A 69 35.28 -3.95 -13.49
N THR A 70 35.59 -2.83 -14.15
CA THR A 70 36.80 -2.68 -14.99
C THR A 70 37.92 -1.89 -14.30
N TRP A 71 37.69 -1.42 -13.08
CA TRP A 71 38.60 -0.54 -12.34
C TRP A 71 39.21 -1.27 -11.14
N SER A 72 40.46 -0.95 -10.85
CA SER A 72 41.15 -1.35 -9.63
C SER A 72 40.86 -0.36 -8.50
N ARG A 73 41.08 -0.77 -7.24
CA ARG A 73 40.89 0.11 -6.08
C ARG A 73 41.87 1.29 -6.10
N ASP A 74 43.04 1.09 -6.69
CA ASP A 74 44.08 2.10 -6.78
C ASP A 74 43.70 3.18 -7.80
N ASP A 75 43.02 2.80 -8.90
CA ASP A 75 42.49 3.73 -9.92
C ASP A 75 41.47 4.73 -9.34
N LEU A 76 40.79 4.39 -8.23
CA LEU A 76 39.84 5.28 -7.55
C LEU A 76 40.49 6.27 -6.59
N HIS A 77 41.73 6.02 -6.18
CA HIS A 77 42.43 6.81 -5.18
C HIS A 77 43.45 7.77 -5.78
N GLU A 78 43.73 7.69 -7.08
CA GLU A 78 44.47 8.71 -7.82
C GLU A 78 43.55 9.90 -8.13
N ARG A 79 43.66 10.92 -7.28
CA ARG A 79 43.15 12.27 -7.51
C ARG A 79 44.27 13.18 -7.97
#